data_AF-A0A1G3M3E0-F1
#
_entry.id   AF-A0A1G3M3E0-F1
#
_cell.length_a   1.000
_cell.length_b   1.000
_cell.length_c   1.000
_cell.angle_alpha   90.00
_cell.angle_beta   90.00
_cell.angle_gamma   90.00
#
_symmetry.space_group_name_H-M   'P 1'
#
loop_
_entity.id
_entity.type
_entity.pdbx_description
1 polymer ?
#
loop_
_entity_poly.entity_id
_entity_poly.type
_entity_poly.pdbx_seq_one_letter_code
_entity_poly.pdbx_strand_id
1 'polypeptide(L)'
;METTEGSLVGTMMFTRANRPGRVALASAMQRYLVSFLRSGDPNLESSAGAGALLPFWAPWSNAAGAPKCILFDTRGPEAEIRLLDRELPLEGIEAAMRAELSPELLETTRAILARPLTGPTRRR
;
A
#
# COMPACT_ATOMS: atom_id res chain seq x y z
N MET A 1 -33.23 15.22 8.55
CA MET A 1 -32.05 14.54 9.13
C MET A 1 -31.84 13.30 8.28
N GLU A 2 -31.13 13.46 7.17
CA GLU A 2 -30.98 12.45 6.14
C GLU A 2 -29.83 11.52 6.58
N THR A 3 -30.18 10.30 6.97
CA THR A 3 -29.22 9.27 7.34
C THR A 3 -28.49 8.83 6.09
N THR A 4 -27.22 9.21 5.95
CA THR A 4 -26.33 8.62 4.94
C THR A 4 -26.24 7.13 5.22
N GLU A 5 -26.96 6.33 4.43
CA GLU A 5 -26.85 4.88 4.46
C GLU A 5 -25.40 4.49 4.24
N GLY A 6 -24.85 3.75 5.22
CA GLY A 6 -23.48 3.27 5.17
C GLY A 6 -23.27 2.42 3.93
N SER A 7 -22.37 2.87 3.06
CA SER A 7 -21.97 2.18 1.83
C SER A 7 -21.79 0.69 2.06
N LEU A 8 -22.55 -0.13 1.33
CA LEU A 8 -22.43 -1.60 1.30
C LEU A 8 -20.99 -2.07 1.02
N VAL A 9 -20.24 -1.29 0.25
CA VAL A 9 -18.82 -1.55 -0.05
C VAL A 9 -17.95 -1.35 1.20
N GLY A 10 -18.23 -0.33 2.02
CA GLY A 10 -17.51 -0.09 3.27
C GLY A 10 -17.71 -1.21 4.29
N THR A 11 -18.94 -1.71 4.40
CA THR A 11 -19.30 -2.80 5.34
C THR A 11 -18.72 -4.16 4.92
N MET A 12 -18.51 -4.40 3.61
CA MET A 12 -17.81 -5.61 3.13
C MET A 12 -16.29 -5.58 3.38
N MET A 13 -15.67 -4.39 3.41
CA MET A 13 -14.20 -4.27 3.49
C MET A 13 -13.65 -4.41 4.92
N PHE A 14 -14.44 -4.12 5.96
CA PHE A 14 -14.06 -4.27 7.37
C PHE A 14 -15.03 -5.20 8.10
N THR A 15 -14.58 -6.41 8.41
CA THR A 15 -15.39 -7.46 9.04
C THR A 15 -14.86 -7.78 10.43
N ARG A 16 -15.66 -8.44 11.27
CA ARG A 16 -15.19 -8.93 12.58
C ARG A 16 -13.96 -9.84 12.45
N ALA A 17 -13.87 -10.60 11.35
CA ALA A 17 -12.77 -11.51 11.07
C ALA A 17 -11.46 -10.77 10.71
N ASN A 18 -11.51 -9.70 9.91
CA ASN A 18 -10.30 -8.95 9.51
C ASN A 18 -9.94 -7.77 10.44
N ARG A 19 -10.84 -7.43 11.39
CA ARG A 19 -10.64 -6.35 12.36
C ARG A 19 -9.31 -6.45 13.12
N PRO A 20 -8.89 -7.61 13.69
CA PRO A 20 -7.65 -7.67 14.46
C PRO A 20 -6.42 -7.25 13.65
N GLY A 21 -6.26 -7.79 12.43
CA GLY A 21 -5.15 -7.47 11.55
C GLY A 21 -5.15 -6.01 11.11
N ARG A 22 -6.31 -5.47 10.75
CA ARG A 22 -6.43 -4.05 10.34
C ARG A 22 -6.13 -3.08 11.49
N VAL A 23 -6.54 -3.40 12.71
CA VAL A 23 -6.21 -2.58 13.90
C VAL A 23 -4.71 -2.65 14.19
N ALA A 24 -4.11 -3.85 14.13
CA ALA A 24 -2.68 -4.01 14.29
C ALA A 24 -1.88 -3.23 13.23
N LEU A 25 -2.30 -3.30 11.97
CA LEU A 25 -1.67 -2.58 10.86
C LEU A 25 -1.80 -1.07 11.03
N ALA A 26 -3.00 -0.57 11.35
CA ALA A 26 -3.22 0.85 11.57
C ALA A 26 -2.38 1.39 12.73
N SER A 27 -2.25 0.63 13.83
CA SER A 27 -1.38 0.97 14.95
C SER A 27 0.09 1.06 14.51
N ALA A 28 0.57 0.10 13.72
CA ALA A 28 1.93 0.12 13.19
C ALA A 28 2.19 1.32 12.25
N MET A 29 1.26 1.63 11.35
CA MET A 29 1.35 2.81 10.47
C MET A 29 1.41 4.12 11.26
N GLN A 30 0.59 4.25 12.30
CA GLN A 30 0.60 5.45 13.17
C GLN A 30 1.94 5.64 13.87
N ARG A 31 2.56 4.55 14.34
CA ARG A 31 3.87 4.60 15.02
C ARG A 31 4.98 5.10 14.08
N TYR A 32 5.02 4.64 12.82
CA TYR A 32 5.93 5.19 11.82
C TYR A 32 5.67 6.68 11.55
N LEU A 33 4.39 7.05 11.37
CA LEU A 33 4.01 8.43 11.07
C LEU A 33 4.40 9.38 12.21
N VAL A 34 4.11 9.00 13.46
CA VAL A 34 4.46 9.80 14.64
C VAL A 34 5.98 9.95 14.78
N SER A 35 6.74 8.88 14.53
CA SER A 35 8.21 8.92 14.57
C SER A 35 8.77 9.89 13.53
N PHE A 36 8.27 9.80 12.29
CA PHE A 36 8.63 10.70 11.21
C PHE A 36 8.25 12.14 11.50
N LEU A 37 7.04 12.41 11.99
CA LEU A 37 6.59 13.77 12.32
C LEU A 37 7.44 14.43 13.42
N ARG A 38 8.00 13.65 14.35
CA ARG A 38 8.82 14.17 15.45
C ARG A 38 10.26 14.47 15.06
N SER A 39 10.85 13.67 14.17
CA SER A 39 12.30 13.66 13.95
C SER A 39 12.75 13.65 12.50
N GLY A 40 11.83 13.44 11.55
CA GLY A 40 12.16 13.11 10.17
C GLY A 40 12.59 11.66 9.95
N ASP A 41 12.78 10.87 11.02
CA ASP A 41 13.12 9.46 10.96
C ASP A 41 11.93 8.57 11.38
N PRO A 42 11.36 7.75 10.48
CA PRO A 42 10.27 6.84 10.84
C PRO A 42 10.72 5.70 11.78
N ASN A 43 12.02 5.50 11.97
CA ASN A 43 12.61 4.32 12.60
C ASN A 43 12.89 4.44 14.11
N LEU A 44 12.37 5.48 14.78
CA LEU A 44 12.63 5.69 16.21
C LEU A 44 12.20 4.51 17.10
N GLU A 45 11.16 3.78 16.70
CA GLU A 45 10.68 2.58 17.38
C GLU A 45 11.14 1.27 16.71
N SER A 46 12.11 1.37 15.80
CA SER A 46 12.80 0.21 15.23
C SER A 46 14.10 0.00 16.01
N SER A 47 14.27 -1.18 16.61
CA SER A 47 15.53 -1.62 17.22
C SER A 47 15.42 -3.09 17.57
N ALA A 48 16.18 -3.94 16.88
CA ALA A 48 16.25 -5.38 17.13
C ALA A 48 16.41 -5.71 18.63
N GLY A 49 15.39 -6.34 19.24
CA GLY A 49 15.44 -6.85 20.61
C GLY A 49 14.12 -6.81 21.37
N ALA A 50 13.47 -7.99 21.49
CA ALA A 50 12.47 -8.35 22.50
C ALA A 50 11.27 -7.38 22.72
N GLY A 51 10.44 -7.28 21.69
CA GLY A 51 9.12 -6.66 21.65
C GLY A 51 8.64 -6.66 20.20
N ALA A 52 7.34 -6.51 19.89
CA ALA A 52 6.87 -6.46 18.49
C ALA A 52 7.32 -5.13 17.84
N LEU A 53 8.60 -5.10 17.48
CA LEU A 53 9.31 -3.98 16.87
C LEU A 53 8.91 -3.88 15.41
N LEU A 54 8.76 -2.65 14.95
CA LEU A 54 8.47 -2.40 13.54
C LEU A 54 9.70 -2.76 12.70
N PRO A 55 9.52 -3.31 11.50
CA PRO A 55 10.61 -3.45 10.53
C PRO A 55 11.38 -2.13 10.35
N PHE A 56 12.67 -2.20 10.04
CA PHE A 56 13.40 -0.99 9.69
C PHE A 56 12.94 -0.51 8.31
N TRP A 57 12.42 0.71 8.22
CA TRP A 57 12.10 1.36 6.96
C TRP A 57 13.35 2.03 6.40
N ALA A 58 14.05 1.30 5.52
CA ALA A 58 15.24 1.79 4.85
C ALA A 58 14.94 3.06 4.03
N PRO A 59 15.82 4.08 4.08
CA PRO A 59 15.73 5.23 3.18
C PRO A 59 15.74 4.78 1.72
N TRP A 60 14.96 5.48 0.90
CA TRP A 60 14.89 5.20 -0.53
C TRP A 60 16.26 5.41 -1.20
N SER A 61 16.59 4.51 -2.14
CA SER A 61 17.83 4.57 -2.92
C SER A 61 17.62 4.12 -4.37
N ASN A 62 18.30 4.79 -5.30
CA ASN A 62 18.37 4.41 -6.71
C ASN A 62 19.32 3.23 -6.99
N ALA A 63 20.06 2.75 -5.98
CA ALA A 63 20.94 1.60 -6.16
C ALA A 63 20.12 0.36 -6.57
N ALA A 64 20.64 -0.39 -7.53
CA ALA A 64 20.02 -1.64 -7.97
C ALA A 64 19.91 -2.62 -6.81
N GLY A 65 18.73 -3.23 -6.63
CA GLY A 65 18.45 -4.19 -5.56
C GLY A 65 18.32 -3.60 -4.15
N ALA A 66 18.43 -2.27 -3.98
CA ALA A 66 18.11 -1.64 -2.70
C ALA A 66 16.58 -1.64 -2.46
N PRO A 67 16.12 -1.68 -1.20
CA PRO A 67 14.70 -1.53 -0.87
C PRO A 67 14.09 -0.28 -1.52
N LYS A 68 12.97 -0.46 -2.21
CA LYS A 68 12.28 0.61 -2.96
C LYS A 68 11.07 1.15 -2.22
N CYS A 69 10.33 0.27 -1.55
CA CYS A 69 9.18 0.67 -0.75
C CYS A 69 8.96 -0.24 0.46
N ILE A 70 8.26 0.29 1.44
CA ILE A 70 7.64 -0.47 2.51
C ILE A 70 6.23 -0.88 2.08
N LEU A 71 5.86 -2.12 2.34
CA LEU A 71 4.52 -2.64 2.13
C LEU A 71 3.81 -2.78 3.48
N PHE A 72 2.61 -2.24 3.55
CA PHE A 72 1.68 -2.36 4.68
C PHE A 72 0.55 -3.29 4.28
N ASP A 73 0.51 -4.48 4.88
CA ASP A 73 -0.48 -5.52 4.56
C ASP A 73 -0.97 -6.22 5.84
N THR A 74 -1.93 -7.13 5.69
CA THR A 74 -2.45 -7.97 6.77
C THR A 74 -2.47 -9.44 6.35
N ARG A 75 -2.00 -10.32 7.22
CA ARG A 75 -2.13 -11.77 7.05
C ARG A 75 -3.03 -12.34 8.13
N GLY A 76 -4.34 -12.42 7.83
CA GLY A 76 -5.33 -12.85 8.80
C GLY A 76 -5.41 -11.89 10.00
N PRO A 77 -5.16 -12.34 11.24
CA PRO A 77 -5.24 -11.48 12.42
C PRO A 77 -4.00 -10.61 12.65
N GLU A 78 -2.93 -10.77 11.86
CA GLU A 78 -1.65 -10.10 12.06
C GLU A 78 -1.39 -9.01 11.01
N ALA A 79 -0.67 -7.97 11.42
CA ALA A 79 -0.08 -7.01 10.49
C ALA A 79 1.14 -7.64 9.82
N GLU A 80 1.24 -7.50 8.50
CA GLU A 80 2.40 -7.94 7.73
C GLU A 80 3.04 -6.70 7.11
N ILE A 81 4.23 -6.35 7.60
CA ILE A 81 4.98 -5.19 7.12
C ILE A 81 6.32 -5.71 6.62
N ARG A 82 6.66 -5.40 5.37
CA ARG A 82 7.89 -5.87 4.72
C ARG A 82 8.45 -4.81 3.78
N LEU A 83 9.74 -4.89 3.50
CA LEU A 83 10.35 -4.10 2.43
C LEU A 83 10.26 -4.86 1.11
N LEU A 84 9.96 -4.13 0.03
CA LEU A 84 10.07 -4.62 -1.33
C LEU A 84 11.36 -4.05 -1.95
N ASP A 85 12.24 -4.94 -2.36
CA ASP A 85 13.49 -4.67 -3.09
C ASP A 85 13.36 -4.93 -4.59
N ARG A 86 12.24 -5.54 -5.02
CA ARG A 86 11.97 -5.85 -6.41
C ARG A 86 11.64 -4.59 -7.21
N GLU A 87 12.42 -4.34 -8.25
CA GLU A 87 12.05 -3.41 -9.31
C GLU A 87 11.06 -4.08 -10.28
N LEU A 88 9.97 -3.39 -10.59
CA LEU A 88 8.96 -3.82 -11.56
C LEU A 88 9.05 -2.89 -12.78
N PRO A 89 9.82 -3.26 -13.80
CA PRO A 89 9.91 -2.45 -15.00
C PRO A 89 8.65 -2.61 -15.85
N LEU A 90 8.38 -1.63 -16.73
CA LEU A 90 7.13 -1.58 -17.49
C LEU A 90 6.90 -2.84 -18.32
N GLU A 91 7.95 -3.37 -18.94
CA GLU A 91 7.90 -4.61 -19.71
C GLU A 91 7.51 -5.82 -18.84
N GLY A 92 7.98 -5.87 -17.58
CA GLY A 92 7.63 -6.92 -16.64
C GLY A 92 6.17 -6.83 -16.21
N ILE A 93 5.67 -5.60 -16.01
CA ILE A 93 4.26 -5.33 -15.70
C ILE A 93 3.37 -5.76 -16.89
N GLU A 94 3.73 -5.37 -18.11
CA GLU A 94 3.00 -5.73 -19.34
C GLU A 94 2.98 -7.24 -19.58
N ALA A 95 4.09 -7.94 -19.30
CA ALA A 95 4.16 -9.39 -19.39
C ALA A 95 3.24 -10.08 -18.37
N ALA A 96 3.24 -9.60 -17.12
CA ALA A 96 2.36 -10.13 -16.07
C ALA A 96 0.88 -9.89 -16.40
N MET A 97 0.52 -8.67 -16.83
CA MET A 97 -0.84 -8.34 -17.26
C MET A 97 -1.33 -9.25 -18.39
N ARG A 98 -0.49 -9.55 -19.38
CA ARG A 98 -0.83 -10.46 -20.47
C ARG A 98 -1.02 -11.91 -20.02
N ALA A 99 -0.29 -12.33 -18.99
CA ALA A 99 -0.38 -13.69 -18.46
C ALA A 99 -1.62 -13.91 -17.58
N GLU A 100 -2.07 -12.87 -16.87
CA GLU A 100 -3.14 -12.98 -15.87
C GLU A 100 -4.52 -12.51 -16.38
N LEU A 101 -4.56 -11.60 -17.36
CA LEU A 101 -5.81 -11.00 -17.83
C LEU A 101 -6.28 -11.63 -19.14
N SER A 102 -7.61 -11.62 -19.36
CA SER A 102 -8.16 -11.90 -20.69
C SER A 102 -7.76 -10.80 -21.69
N PRO A 103 -7.77 -11.08 -23.00
CA PRO A 103 -7.46 -10.06 -24.01
C PRO A 103 -8.32 -8.79 -23.89
N GLU A 104 -9.61 -8.95 -23.59
CA GLU A 104 -10.55 -7.84 -23.44
C GLU A 104 -10.24 -6.99 -22.20
N LEU A 105 -9.92 -7.64 -21.08
CA LEU A 105 -9.54 -6.96 -19.85
C LEU A 105 -8.19 -6.27 -20.01
N LEU A 106 -7.22 -6.90 -20.67
CA LEU A 106 -5.90 -6.31 -20.95
C LEU A 106 -6.03 -5.00 -21.74
N GLU A 107 -6.80 -5.00 -22.83
CA GLU A 107 -7.00 -3.81 -23.65
C GLU A 107 -7.75 -2.71 -22.88
N THR A 108 -8.75 -3.09 -22.07
CA THR A 108 -9.47 -2.14 -21.22
C THR A 108 -8.54 -1.51 -20.18
N THR A 109 -7.71 -2.31 -19.51
CA THR A 109 -6.74 -1.81 -18.53
C THR A 109 -5.72 -0.90 -19.18
N ARG A 110 -5.17 -1.23 -20.36
CA ARG A 110 -4.27 -0.34 -21.11
C ARG A 110 -4.92 0.99 -21.44
N ALA A 111 -6.15 0.96 -21.92
CA ALA A 111 -6.90 2.17 -22.24
C ALA A 111 -7.11 3.06 -21.00
N ILE A 112 -7.37 2.46 -19.83
CA ILE A 112 -7.51 3.19 -18.56
C ILE A 112 -6.17 3.79 -18.13
N LEU A 113 -5.09 3.01 -18.14
CA LEU A 113 -3.77 3.45 -17.70
C LEU A 113 -3.17 4.54 -18.60
N ALA A 114 -3.52 4.55 -19.90
CA ALA A 114 -3.08 5.58 -20.84
C ALA A 114 -3.84 6.91 -20.70
N ARG A 115 -4.89 6.98 -19.87
CA ARG A 115 -5.65 8.22 -19.67
C ARG A 115 -4.77 9.27 -18.96
N PRO A 116 -4.81 10.54 -19.41
CA PRO A 116 -4.17 11.62 -18.67
C PRO A 116 -4.74 11.72 -17.25
N LEU A 117 -3.85 11.82 -16.24
CA LEU A 117 -4.23 12.05 -14.85
C LEU A 117 -4.82 13.45 -14.60
N THR A 118 -4.73 14.34 -15.60
CA THR A 118 -5.36 15.66 -15.57
C THR A 118 -6.86 15.49 -15.75
N GLY A 119 -7.64 15.86 -14.72
CA GLY A 119 -9.09 16.01 -14.83
C GLY A 119 -9.49 16.97 -15.96
N PRO A 120 -10.78 17.06 -16.32
CA PRO A 120 -11.23 17.87 -17.43
C PRO A 120 -10.72 19.30 -17.26
N THR A 121 -9.96 19.79 -18.24
CA THR A 121 -9.52 21.16 -18.32
C THR A 121 -10.77 22.03 -18.32
N ARG A 122 -11.09 22.67 -17.19
CA ARG A 122 -12.14 23.69 -17.15
C ARG A 122 -11.71 24.78 -18.13
N ARG A 123 -12.30 24.78 -19.32
CA ARG A 123 -12.24 25.92 -20.23
C ARG A 123 -12.88 27.09 -19.49
N ARG A 124 -12.10 28.15 -19.28
CA ARG A 124 -12.57 29.43 -18.76
C ARG A 124 -13.47 30.11 -19.78
#